data_AF-A0A662V6F6-F1
#
_entry.id   AF-A0A662V6F6-F1
#
_cell.length_a   1.000
_cell.length_b   1.000
_cell.length_c   1.000
_cell.angle_alpha   90.00
_cell.angle_beta   90.00
_cell.angle_gamma   90.00
#
_symmetry.space_group_name_H-M   'P 1'
#
loop_
_entity.id
_entity.type
_entity.pdbx_description
1 polymer ?
#
loop_
_entity_poly.entity_id
_entity_poly.type
_entity_poly.pdbx_seq_one_letter_code
_entity_poly.pdbx_strand_id
1 'polypeptide(L)'
;MPERDLLTDIVILTLFFLLLYTITYVATHYPEVSSFISELLSSKAVRAVLALIALPMGIIFITLGIRLMLGFMVGKGRLALGFILIAIGVAMFLYAISTVIGLVSEVISRFIKSFTQVQPP
;
A
#
# COMPACT_ATOMS: atom_id res chain seq x y z
N MET A 1 17.53 15.32 23.50
CA MET A 1 17.30 13.97 22.95
C MET A 1 18.51 13.14 23.23
N PRO A 2 18.39 11.96 23.86
CA PRO A 2 19.55 11.09 24.02
C PRO A 2 19.97 10.60 22.63
N GLU A 3 21.22 10.84 22.25
CA GLU A 3 21.81 10.47 20.94
C GLU A 3 21.57 9.00 20.56
N ARG A 4 21.37 8.14 21.57
CA ARG A 4 21.01 6.72 21.44
C ARG A 4 19.68 6.46 20.73
N ASP A 5 18.68 7.32 20.89
CA ASP A 5 17.38 7.17 20.21
C ASP A 5 17.48 7.54 18.73
N LEU A 6 18.31 8.52 18.38
CA LEU A 6 18.52 8.95 17.00
C LEU A 6 19.26 7.87 16.18
N LEU A 7 20.32 7.27 16.74
CA LEU A 7 21.06 6.20 16.08
C LEU A 7 20.17 4.97 15.85
N THR A 8 19.32 4.65 16.81
CA THR A 8 18.35 3.55 16.68
C THR A 8 17.34 3.82 15.56
N ASP A 9 16.81 5.05 15.49
CA ASP A 9 15.87 5.45 14.42
C ASP A 9 16.53 5.41 13.03
N ILE A 10 17.78 5.86 12.91
CA ILE A 10 18.54 5.79 11.65
C ILE A 10 18.71 4.33 11.21
N VAL A 11 19.17 3.45 12.09
CA VAL A 11 19.37 2.02 11.77
C VAL A 11 18.06 1.37 11.34
N ILE A 12 16.95 1.65 12.05
CA ILE A 12 15.63 1.11 11.70
C ILE A 12 15.19 1.58 10.30
N LEU A 13 15.36 2.87 9.99
CA LEU A 13 15.03 3.40 8.67
C LEU A 13 15.92 2.81 7.58
N THR A 14 17.22 2.67 7.81
CA THR A 14 18.14 2.04 6.86
C THR A 14 17.74 0.60 6.56
N LEU A 15 17.43 -0.20 7.59
CA LEU A 15 16.96 -1.57 7.40
C LEU A 15 15.63 -1.63 6.65
N PHE A 16 14.71 -0.70 6.94
CA PHE A 16 13.44 -0.61 6.23
C PHE A 16 13.64 -0.31 4.73
N PHE A 17 14.49 0.68 4.39
CA PHE A 17 14.78 0.99 2.99
C PHE A 17 15.54 -0.12 2.28
N LEU A 18 16.47 -0.80 2.97
CA LEU A 18 17.17 -1.96 2.42
C LEU A 18 16.19 -3.11 2.09
N LEU A 19 15.22 -3.35 2.98
CA LEU A 19 14.18 -4.34 2.77
C LEU A 19 13.27 -3.96 1.60
N LEU A 20 12.81 -2.70 1.52
CA LEU A 20 12.03 -2.21 0.39
C LEU A 20 12.78 -2.35 -0.93
N TYR A 21 14.06 -1.97 -0.95
CA TYR A 21 14.92 -2.12 -2.12
C TYR A 21 15.03 -3.59 -2.53
N THR A 22 15.27 -4.49 -1.56
CA THR A 22 15.40 -5.93 -1.82
C THR A 22 14.11 -6.51 -2.40
N ILE A 23 12.95 -6.20 -1.81
CA ILE A 23 11.65 -6.66 -2.32
C ILE A 23 11.41 -6.12 -3.73
N THR A 24 11.67 -4.84 -3.96
CA THR A 24 11.49 -4.21 -5.28
C THR A 24 12.42 -4.82 -6.31
N TYR A 25 13.68 -5.04 -5.95
CA TYR A 25 14.66 -5.70 -6.81
C TYR A 25 14.21 -7.11 -7.17
N VAL A 26 13.80 -7.91 -6.18
CA VAL A 26 13.34 -9.28 -6.41
C VAL A 26 12.10 -9.31 -7.31
N ALA A 27 11.12 -8.46 -7.05
CA ALA A 27 9.90 -8.40 -7.86
C ALA A 27 10.14 -7.93 -9.30
N THR A 28 11.16 -7.11 -9.55
CA THR A 28 11.45 -6.55 -10.88
C THR A 28 12.45 -7.37 -11.69
N HIS A 29 13.40 -8.04 -11.03
CA HIS A 29 14.49 -8.75 -11.70
C HIS A 29 14.22 -10.26 -11.86
N TYR A 30 13.30 -10.84 -11.09
CA TYR A 30 12.92 -12.25 -11.21
C TYR A 30 11.52 -12.39 -11.83
N PRO A 31 11.41 -12.81 -13.11
CA PRO A 31 10.13 -12.93 -13.81
C PRO A 31 9.16 -13.88 -13.12
N GLU A 32 9.67 -14.96 -12.51
CA GLU A 32 8.88 -15.96 -11.79
C GLU A 32 8.14 -15.36 -10.59
N VAL A 33 8.79 -14.43 -9.87
CA VAL A 33 8.18 -13.74 -8.73
C VAL A 33 7.13 -12.76 -9.23
N SER A 34 7.43 -12.01 -10.30
CA SER A 34 6.46 -11.10 -10.92
C SER A 34 5.23 -11.84 -11.46
N SER A 35 5.42 -13.01 -12.09
CA SER A 35 4.30 -13.82 -12.59
C SER A 35 3.48 -14.39 -11.46
N PHE A 36 4.11 -14.89 -10.40
CA PHE A 36 3.40 -15.38 -9.21
C PHE A 36 2.56 -14.27 -8.55
N ILE A 37 3.12 -13.08 -8.38
CA ILE A 37 2.38 -11.92 -7.84
C ILE A 37 1.20 -11.56 -8.75
N SER A 38 1.42 -11.57 -10.07
CA SER A 38 0.37 -11.26 -11.06
C SER A 38 -0.74 -12.32 -11.07
N GLU A 39 -0.39 -13.59 -10.89
CA GLU A 39 -1.33 -14.71 -10.81
C GLU A 39 -2.13 -14.66 -9.51
N LEU A 40 -1.49 -14.40 -8.37
CA LEU A 40 -2.16 -14.21 -7.09
C LEU A 40 -3.16 -13.04 -7.14
N LEU A 41 -2.77 -11.95 -7.80
CA LEU A 41 -3.60 -10.77 -8.03
C LEU A 41 -4.48 -10.89 -9.29
N SER A 42 -4.49 -12.01 -10.00
CA SER A 42 -5.27 -12.14 -11.24
C SER A 42 -6.77 -12.14 -10.95
N SER A 43 -7.18 -12.73 -9.82
CA SER A 43 -8.58 -12.79 -9.41
C SER A 43 -9.09 -11.42 -8.97
N LYS A 44 -10.16 -10.97 -9.64
CA LYS A 44 -10.84 -9.71 -9.32
C LYS A 44 -11.46 -9.74 -7.93
N ALA A 45 -12.01 -10.89 -7.54
CA ALA A 45 -12.58 -11.08 -6.20
C ALA A 45 -11.51 -10.95 -5.12
N VAL A 46 -10.33 -11.57 -5.34
CA VAL A 46 -9.20 -11.48 -4.41
C VAL A 46 -8.71 -10.03 -4.30
N ARG A 47 -8.51 -9.33 -5.43
CA ARG A 47 -8.14 -7.91 -5.43
C ARG A 47 -9.15 -7.04 -4.69
N ALA A 48 -10.45 -7.25 -4.91
CA ALA A 48 -11.51 -6.49 -4.25
C ALA A 48 -11.52 -6.73 -2.73
N VAL A 49 -11.37 -7.98 -2.29
CA VAL A 49 -11.29 -8.33 -0.86
C VAL A 49 -10.03 -7.73 -0.22
N LEU A 50 -8.88 -7.84 -0.89
CA LEU A 50 -7.63 -7.25 -0.42
C LEU A 50 -7.74 -5.73 -0.34
N ALA A 51 -8.34 -5.06 -1.33
CA ALA A 51 -8.57 -3.61 -1.30
C ALA A 51 -9.52 -3.19 -0.17
N LEU A 52 -10.57 -3.97 0.07
CA LEU A 52 -11.53 -3.73 1.15
C LEU A 52 -10.88 -3.82 2.54
N ILE A 53 -9.89 -4.71 2.71
CA ILE A 53 -9.11 -4.82 3.96
C ILE A 53 -8.01 -3.76 4.02
N ALA A 54 -7.33 -3.50 2.90
CA ALA A 54 -6.21 -2.57 2.82
C ALA A 54 -6.64 -1.12 3.13
N LEU A 55 -7.87 -0.74 2.76
CA LEU A 55 -8.37 0.62 3.01
C LEU A 55 -8.48 0.97 4.51
N PRO A 56 -9.23 0.23 5.34
CA PRO A 56 -9.29 0.51 6.78
C PRO A 56 -7.93 0.30 7.47
N MET A 57 -7.17 -0.72 7.09
CA MET A 57 -5.84 -0.96 7.64
C MET A 57 -4.87 0.19 7.32
N GLY A 58 -4.92 0.72 6.10
CA GLY A 58 -4.13 1.87 5.68
C GLY A 58 -4.41 3.10 6.53
N ILE A 59 -5.69 3.40 6.77
CA ILE A 59 -6.13 4.53 7.63
C ILE A 59 -5.63 4.34 9.07
N ILE A 60 -5.75 3.13 9.63
CA ILE A 60 -5.27 2.80 10.98
C ILE A 60 -3.76 3.04 11.08
N PHE A 61 -2.98 2.52 10.14
CA PHE A 61 -1.52 2.67 10.18
C PHE A 61 -1.07 4.12 9.99
N ILE A 62 -1.70 4.88 9.09
CA ILE A 62 -1.42 6.32 8.94
C ILE A 62 -1.70 7.05 10.25
N THR A 63 -2.85 6.79 10.87
CA THR A 63 -3.26 7.47 12.10
C THR A 63 -2.34 7.14 13.27
N LEU A 64 -1.98 5.86 13.44
CA LEU A 64 -1.02 5.42 14.45
C LEU A 64 0.37 6.01 14.20
N GLY A 65 0.83 6.02 12.95
CA GLY A 65 2.13 6.56 12.56
C GLY A 65 2.22 8.06 12.82
N ILE A 66 1.19 8.84 12.46
CA ILE A 66 1.10 10.28 12.77
C ILE A 66 1.14 10.48 14.29
N ARG A 67 0.38 9.70 15.06
CA ARG A 67 0.35 9.80 16.53
C ARG A 67 1.73 9.55 17.15
N LEU A 68 2.48 8.56 16.65
CA LEU A 68 3.83 8.27 17.10
C LEU A 68 4.82 9.39 16.75
N MET A 69 4.73 9.97 15.55
CA MET A 69 5.59 11.10 15.16
C MET A 69 5.27 12.37 15.96
N LEU A 70 3.99 12.68 16.19
CA LEU A 70 3.61 13.81 17.04
C LEU A 70 4.02 13.59 18.50
N GLY A 71 3.93 12.36 19.01
CA GLY A 71 4.45 12.01 20.34
C GLY A 71 5.96 12.22 20.49
N PHE A 72 6.73 12.13 19.39
CA PHE A 72 8.17 12.42 19.38
C PHE A 72 8.45 13.91 19.61
N MET A 73 7.60 14.80 19.08
CA MET A 73 7.72 16.25 19.32
C MET A 73 7.54 16.61 20.81
N VAL A 74 6.86 15.75 21.59
CA VAL A 74 6.65 15.90 23.04
C VAL A 74 7.62 15.02 23.86
N GLY A 75 8.65 14.44 23.22
CA GLY A 75 9.73 13.69 23.88
C GLY A 75 9.39 12.25 24.27
N LYS A 76 8.32 11.64 23.72
CA LYS A 76 7.86 10.27 24.06
C LYS A 76 7.70 9.32 22.85
N GLY A 77 7.81 9.81 21.63
CA GLY A 77 7.61 9.01 20.42
C GLY A 77 8.89 8.40 19.84
N ARG A 78 8.74 7.62 18.77
CA ARG A 78 9.83 7.08 17.93
C ARG A 78 9.58 7.51 16.49
N LEU A 79 10.49 8.29 15.92
CA LEU A 79 10.28 8.92 14.62
C LEU A 79 10.30 7.87 13.51
N ALA A 80 11.26 6.94 13.56
CA ALA A 80 11.40 5.90 12.54
C ALA A 80 10.17 5.00 12.44
N LEU A 81 9.66 4.50 13.57
CA LEU A 81 8.47 3.65 13.59
C LEU A 81 7.24 4.41 13.08
N GLY A 82 7.07 5.67 13.50
CA GLY A 82 5.98 6.51 13.01
C GLY A 82 6.02 6.66 11.48
N PHE A 83 7.20 6.96 10.93
CA PHE A 83 7.40 7.07 9.48
C PHE A 83 7.08 5.76 8.74
N ILE A 84 7.58 4.62 9.23
CA ILE A 84 7.35 3.30 8.62
C ILE A 84 5.85 2.97 8.58
N LEU A 85 5.12 3.22 9.66
CA LEU A 85 3.68 2.99 9.70
C LEU A 85 2.92 3.88 8.71
N ILE A 86 3.32 5.15 8.58
CA ILE A 86 2.73 6.05 7.57
C ILE A 86 3.02 5.53 6.17
N ALA A 87 4.27 5.17 5.87
CA ALA A 87 4.67 4.69 4.54
C ALA A 87 3.89 3.43 4.13
N ILE A 88 3.78 2.46 5.04
CA ILE A 88 3.00 1.23 4.85
C ILE A 88 1.52 1.56 4.67
N GLY A 89 0.97 2.43 5.51
CA GLY A 89 -0.43 2.83 5.44
C GLY A 89 -0.80 3.55 4.15
N VAL A 90 0.07 4.45 3.66
CA VAL A 90 -0.09 5.14 2.37
C VAL A 90 -0.04 4.15 1.22
N ALA A 91 0.89 3.18 1.23
CA ALA A 91 0.98 2.17 0.19
C ALA A 91 -0.31 1.33 0.09
N MET A 92 -0.86 0.90 1.22
CA MET A 92 -2.14 0.18 1.25
C MET A 92 -3.32 1.04 0.79
N PHE A 93 -3.34 2.31 1.20
CA PHE A 93 -4.39 3.24 0.80
C PHE A 93 -4.39 3.49 -0.72
N LEU A 94 -3.20 3.70 -1.30
CA LEU A 94 -3.03 3.83 -2.76
C LEU A 94 -3.45 2.55 -3.48
N TYR A 95 -3.03 1.38 -3.00
CA TYR A 95 -3.44 0.10 -3.57
C TYR A 95 -4.97 -0.06 -3.58
N ALA A 96 -5.63 0.28 -2.47
CA ALA A 96 -7.08 0.20 -2.36
C ALA A 96 -7.77 1.14 -3.36
N ILE A 97 -7.34 2.41 -3.44
CA ILE A 97 -7.89 3.39 -4.39
C ILE A 97 -7.69 2.93 -5.83
N SER A 98 -6.48 2.52 -6.20
CA SER A 98 -6.19 2.05 -7.56
C SER A 98 -7.06 0.85 -7.94
N THR A 99 -7.31 -0.05 -7.00
CA THR A 99 -8.18 -1.21 -7.23
C THR A 99 -9.64 -0.80 -7.42
N VAL A 100 -10.16 0.11 -6.58
CA VAL A 100 -11.54 0.63 -6.70
C VAL A 100 -11.73 1.35 -8.03
N ILE A 101 -10.80 2.22 -8.42
CA ILE A 101 -10.85 2.92 -9.71
C ILE A 101 -10.90 1.91 -10.86
N GLY A 102 -10.02 0.90 -10.84
CA GLY A 102 -9.99 -0.14 -11.86
C GLY A 102 -11.31 -0.91 -11.98
N LEU A 103 -11.93 -1.26 -10.85
CA LEU A 103 -13.23 -1.94 -10.82
C LEU A 103 -14.35 -1.04 -11.34
N VAL A 104 -14.40 0.22 -10.93
CA VAL A 104 -15.42 1.19 -11.38
C VAL A 104 -15.31 1.44 -12.89
N SER A 105 -14.11 1.67 -13.41
CA SER A 105 -13.88 1.85 -14.84
C SER A 105 -14.35 0.63 -15.65
N GLU A 106 -14.17 -0.57 -15.13
CA GLU A 106 -14.65 -1.79 -15.80
C GLU A 106 -16.18 -1.88 -15.81
N VAL A 107 -16.84 -1.57 -14.69
CA VAL A 107 -18.32 -1.53 -14.61
C VAL A 107 -18.87 -0.53 -15.62
N ILE A 108 -18.30 0.67 -15.70
CA ILE A 108 -18.69 1.69 -16.68
C ILE A 108 -18.50 1.18 -18.11
N SER A 109 -17.36 0.55 -18.42
CA SER A 109 -17.10 -0.01 -19.75
C SER A 109 -18.11 -1.10 -20.14
N ARG A 110 -18.45 -1.98 -19.21
CA ARG A 110 -19.47 -3.03 -19.42
C ARG A 110 -20.87 -2.44 -19.61
N PHE A 111 -21.22 -1.43 -18.83
CA PHE A 111 -22.48 -0.71 -18.96
C PHE A 111 -22.59 -0.09 -20.36
N ILE A 112 -21.59 0.69 -20.78
CA ILE A 112 -21.58 1.31 -22.13
C ILE A 112 -21.74 0.25 -23.23
N LYS A 113 -20.98 -0.86 -23.16
CA LYS A 113 -21.10 -1.96 -24.14
C LYS A 113 -22.49 -2.60 -24.15
N SER A 114 -23.11 -2.75 -22.99
CA SER A 114 -24.46 -3.30 -22.88
C SER A 114 -25.51 -2.38 -23.53
N PHE A 115 -25.31 -1.06 -23.55
CA PHE A 115 -26.23 -0.14 -24.22
C PHE A 115 -25.97 -0.04 -25.73
N THR A 116 -24.71 -0.17 -26.17
CA THR A 116 -24.37 -0.11 -27.59
C THR A 116 -24.65 -1.42 -28.36
N GLN A 117 -24.84 -2.55 -27.67
CA GLN A 117 -25.22 -3.83 -28.30
C GLN A 117 -26.74 -4.00 -28.51
N VAL A 118 -27.59 -3.15 -27.95
CA VAL A 118 -29.06 -3.25 -28.07
C VAL A 118 -29.60 -2.57 -29.34
N GLN A 119 -28.73 -2.13 -30.26
CA GLN A 119 -29.13 -1.69 -31.60
C GLN A 119 -28.56 -2.59 -32.70
N PRO A 120 -29.31 -3.63 -33.09
CA PRO A 120 -29.45 -4.00 -34.49
C PRO A 120 -30.80 -3.49 -35.05
N PRO A 121 -30.88 -3.19 -36.36
CA PRO A 121 -32.11 -2.79 -37.04
C PRO A 121 -33.20 -3.86 -37.03
#